data_AF-A0AA52E9V1-F1
#
_entry.id   AF-A0AA52E9V1-F1
#
_cell.length_a   1.000
_cell.length_b   1.000
_cell.length_c   1.000
_cell.angle_alpha   90.00
_cell.angle_beta   90.00
_cell.angle_gamma   90.00
#
_symmetry.space_group_name_H-M   'P 1'
#
loop_
_entity.id
_entity.type
_entity.pdbx_description
1 polymer ?
#
loop_
_entity_poly.entity_id
_entity_poly.type
_entity_poly.pdbx_seq_one_letter_code
_entity_poly.pdbx_strand_id
1 'polypeptide(L)'
;MAQNSEPTAQEIALSVYTSIRQDDRPETIAIQLVQAIKHFRYNCPRINEYQLYHQQPNMAVLKVSCLAAPVYGISVASNGYISVYGGNGMLAPVKREDGRIYAFKADGSLEPEVTPALRHYLDQGLEKVRMGDDNNTFYMSVAISILGFVALASSFMWIRSWRRMSQAKAYNSTIPSAIKDELLEESTMIREKIFKHPTGIYIAQGRRGKRRLFHSFLPAWLYKKFSIKFREMANLPRPDDLEEEDY
;
A
#
# COMPACT_ATOMS: atom_id res chain seq x y z
N MET A 1 44.77 -19.89 -31.63
CA MET A 1 43.35 -20.13 -31.97
C MET A 1 42.79 -21.05 -30.90
N ALA A 2 42.09 -20.52 -29.90
CA ALA A 2 41.44 -21.34 -28.89
C ALA A 2 40.24 -22.03 -29.55
N GLN A 3 40.25 -23.36 -29.60
CA GLN A 3 39.05 -24.12 -29.96
C GLN A 3 38.01 -23.84 -28.87
N ASN A 4 36.94 -23.12 -29.22
CA ASN A 4 35.75 -23.03 -28.39
C ASN A 4 35.11 -24.42 -28.38
N SER A 5 35.51 -25.27 -27.44
CA SER A 5 34.82 -26.52 -27.17
C SER A 5 33.40 -26.20 -26.74
N GLU A 6 32.42 -26.84 -27.35
CA GLU A 6 31.04 -26.75 -26.89
C GLU A 6 30.97 -27.23 -25.43
N PRO A 7 30.21 -26.53 -24.55
CA PRO A 7 30.11 -26.91 -23.16
C PRO A 7 29.48 -28.30 -23.02
N THR A 8 30.04 -29.11 -22.13
CA THR A 8 29.53 -30.44 -21.83
C THR A 8 28.18 -30.36 -21.11
N ALA A 9 27.37 -31.41 -21.21
CA ALA A 9 26.08 -31.50 -20.48
C ALA A 9 26.23 -31.24 -18.98
N GLN A 10 27.35 -31.71 -18.40
CA GLN A 10 27.65 -31.56 -16.99
C GLN A 10 27.95 -30.10 -16.61
N GLU A 11 28.70 -29.38 -17.44
CA GLU A 11 28.98 -27.96 -17.24
C GLU A 11 27.71 -27.11 -17.36
N ILE A 12 26.85 -27.42 -18.33
CA ILE A 12 25.55 -26.76 -18.48
C ILE A 12 24.68 -27.01 -17.24
N ALA A 13 24.61 -28.25 -16.77
CA ALA A 13 23.84 -28.63 -15.58
C ALA A 13 24.29 -27.87 -14.34
N LEU A 14 25.61 -27.86 -14.09
CA LEU A 14 26.20 -27.17 -12.94
C LEU A 14 25.95 -25.67 -13.04
N SER A 15 26.16 -25.06 -14.21
CA SER A 15 25.90 -23.63 -14.45
C SER A 15 24.46 -23.24 -14.12
N VAL A 16 23.48 -23.99 -14.65
CA VAL A 16 22.06 -23.72 -14.39
C VAL A 16 21.75 -23.89 -12.90
N TYR A 17 22.24 -24.97 -12.29
CA TYR A 17 22.00 -25.25 -10.87
C TYR A 17 22.58 -24.15 -9.97
N THR A 18 23.82 -23.72 -10.22
CA THR A 18 24.47 -22.65 -9.45
C THR A 18 23.75 -21.32 -9.62
N SER A 19 23.34 -20.96 -10.85
CA SER A 19 22.62 -19.72 -11.11
C SER A 19 21.26 -19.69 -10.42
N ILE A 20 20.53 -20.80 -10.40
CA ILE A 20 19.27 -20.91 -9.63
C ILE A 20 19.53 -20.76 -8.13
N ARG A 21 20.60 -21.39 -7.61
CA ARG A 21 20.90 -21.38 -6.18
C ARG A 21 21.38 -20.03 -5.67
N GLN A 22 22.08 -19.27 -6.53
CA GLN A 22 22.60 -17.94 -6.23
C GLN A 22 21.59 -16.81 -6.49
N ASP A 23 20.38 -17.15 -6.96
CA ASP A 23 19.33 -16.20 -7.36
C ASP A 23 19.85 -15.20 -8.41
N ASP A 24 20.56 -15.73 -9.41
CA ASP A 24 21.02 -14.95 -10.57
C ASP A 24 19.84 -14.33 -11.30
N ARG A 25 20.15 -13.30 -12.12
CA ARG A 25 19.16 -12.63 -12.95
C ARG A 25 18.35 -13.66 -13.78
N PRO A 26 17.01 -13.61 -13.75
CA PRO A 26 16.17 -14.56 -14.47
C PRO A 26 16.48 -14.67 -15.97
N GLU A 27 16.93 -13.59 -16.58
CA GLU A 27 17.36 -13.53 -17.98
C GLU A 27 18.58 -14.41 -18.23
N THR A 28 19.56 -14.42 -17.32
CA THR A 28 20.76 -15.26 -17.41
C THR A 28 20.38 -16.74 -17.35
N ILE A 29 19.50 -17.09 -16.40
CA ILE A 29 18.97 -18.46 -16.26
C ILE A 29 18.23 -18.86 -17.54
N ALA A 30 17.40 -17.98 -18.11
CA ALA A 30 16.70 -18.27 -19.35
C ALA A 30 17.66 -18.55 -20.52
N ILE A 31 18.77 -17.81 -20.65
CA ILE A 31 19.78 -18.08 -21.68
C ILE A 31 20.40 -19.47 -21.50
N GLN A 32 20.78 -19.82 -20.27
CA GLN A 32 21.36 -21.13 -19.97
C GLN A 32 20.36 -22.27 -20.21
N LEU A 33 19.07 -22.07 -19.89
CA LEU A 33 18.01 -23.04 -20.17
C LEU A 33 17.81 -23.25 -21.68
N VAL A 34 17.90 -22.20 -22.50
CA VAL A 34 17.89 -22.35 -23.97
C VAL A 34 19.05 -23.22 -24.45
N GLN A 35 20.26 -23.00 -23.90
CA GLN A 35 21.44 -23.81 -24.22
C GLN A 35 21.23 -25.28 -23.82
N ALA A 36 20.69 -25.53 -22.63
CA ALA A 36 20.34 -26.86 -22.17
C ALA A 36 19.36 -27.55 -23.12
N ILE A 37 18.24 -26.90 -23.48
CA ILE A 37 17.23 -27.48 -24.36
C ILE A 37 17.83 -27.81 -25.75
N LYS A 38 18.64 -26.91 -26.30
CA LYS A 38 19.32 -27.11 -27.58
C LYS A 38 20.35 -28.24 -27.55
N HIS A 39 21.09 -28.41 -26.44
CA HIS A 39 22.05 -29.50 -26.27
C HIS A 39 21.37 -30.87 -26.42
N PHE A 40 20.13 -31.00 -25.94
CA PHE A 40 19.30 -32.21 -26.08
C PHE A 40 18.50 -32.26 -27.41
N ARG A 41 18.84 -31.41 -28.39
CA ARG A 41 18.24 -31.36 -29.74
C ARG A 41 16.75 -31.00 -29.79
N TYR A 42 16.23 -30.38 -28.75
CA TYR A 42 14.87 -29.84 -28.76
C TYR A 42 14.85 -28.43 -29.38
N ASN A 43 13.73 -28.09 -30.04
CA ASN A 43 13.56 -26.77 -30.63
C ASN A 43 13.00 -25.79 -29.59
N CYS A 44 13.87 -24.92 -29.09
CA CYS A 44 13.47 -23.75 -28.31
C CYS A 44 14.31 -22.56 -28.78
N PRO A 45 13.80 -21.75 -29.72
CA PRO A 45 14.52 -20.56 -30.17
C PRO A 45 14.65 -19.56 -29.02
N ARG A 46 13.64 -19.54 -28.13
CA ARG A 46 13.53 -18.60 -27.03
C ARG A 46 12.53 -19.10 -25.99
N ILE A 47 12.87 -18.87 -24.71
CA ILE A 47 11.96 -19.07 -23.58
C ILE A 47 10.97 -17.90 -23.50
N ASN A 48 9.69 -18.24 -23.40
CA ASN A 48 8.62 -17.30 -23.12
C ASN A 48 8.43 -17.14 -21.61
N GLU A 49 8.44 -18.27 -20.89
CA GLU A 49 8.32 -18.30 -19.44
C GLU A 49 8.99 -19.56 -18.87
N TYR A 50 9.48 -19.48 -17.65
CA TYR A 50 9.83 -20.67 -16.88
C TYR A 50 9.33 -20.58 -15.45
N GLN A 51 9.18 -21.75 -14.84
CA GLN A 51 8.72 -21.92 -13.47
C GLN A 51 9.63 -22.87 -12.74
N LEU A 52 10.04 -22.47 -11.54
CA LEU A 52 10.71 -23.35 -10.61
C LEU A 52 9.65 -24.20 -9.90
N TYR A 53 9.51 -25.45 -10.35
CA TYR A 53 8.47 -26.39 -9.91
C TYR A 53 8.85 -27.04 -8.57
N HIS A 54 10.09 -27.46 -8.43
CA HIS A 54 10.56 -28.15 -7.23
C HIS A 54 12.03 -27.81 -6.97
N GLN A 55 12.38 -27.50 -5.73
CA GLN A 55 13.75 -27.19 -5.34
C GLN A 55 14.12 -27.96 -4.08
N GLN A 56 15.14 -28.80 -4.20
CA GLN A 56 15.77 -29.55 -3.13
C GLN A 56 17.23 -29.13 -2.97
N PRO A 57 17.90 -29.46 -1.84
CA PRO A 57 19.28 -29.05 -1.60
C PRO A 57 20.31 -29.48 -2.65
N ASN A 58 19.99 -30.48 -3.48
CA ASN A 58 20.87 -31.03 -4.52
C ASN A 58 20.22 -31.10 -5.91
N MET A 59 18.99 -30.62 -6.07
CA MET A 59 18.25 -30.76 -7.33
C MET A 59 17.24 -29.62 -7.50
N ALA A 60 17.10 -29.11 -8.72
CA ALA A 60 16.05 -28.20 -9.10
C ALA A 60 15.32 -28.75 -10.33
N VAL A 61 14.00 -28.66 -10.32
CA VAL A 61 13.13 -29.04 -11.43
C VAL A 61 12.40 -27.80 -11.92
N LEU A 62 12.49 -27.54 -13.22
CA LEU A 62 11.90 -26.41 -13.88
C LEU A 62 10.92 -26.86 -14.96
N LYS A 63 9.83 -26.11 -15.12
CA LYS A 63 8.97 -26.16 -16.29
C LYS A 63 9.30 -24.96 -17.16
N VAL A 64 9.56 -25.18 -18.45
CA VAL A 64 10.00 -24.14 -19.38
C VAL A 64 9.08 -24.13 -20.59
N SER A 65 8.48 -22.98 -20.89
CA SER A 65 7.65 -22.78 -22.07
C SER A 65 8.41 -21.93 -23.10
N CYS A 66 8.42 -22.38 -24.35
CA CYS A 66 9.07 -21.67 -25.45
C CYS A 66 8.04 -20.95 -26.34
N LEU A 67 8.45 -19.90 -27.05
CA LEU A 67 7.56 -18.99 -27.82
C LEU A 67 6.60 -19.70 -28.81
N ALA A 68 6.97 -20.86 -29.33
CA ALA A 68 6.17 -21.64 -30.28
C ALA A 68 5.51 -22.90 -29.67
N ALA A 69 5.42 -22.96 -28.33
CA ALA A 69 4.86 -24.03 -27.49
C ALA A 69 5.18 -25.46 -27.95
N PRO A 70 6.21 -26.05 -27.35
CA PRO A 70 5.86 -26.99 -26.28
C PRO A 70 6.54 -26.68 -24.93
N VAL A 71 5.95 -27.21 -23.85
CA VAL A 71 6.52 -27.14 -22.49
C VAL A 71 7.54 -28.25 -22.31
N TYR A 72 8.66 -27.91 -21.70
CA TYR A 72 9.76 -28.80 -21.35
C TYR A 72 9.92 -28.87 -19.82
N GLY A 73 10.17 -30.06 -19.32
CA GLY A 73 10.62 -30.29 -17.96
C GLY A 73 12.13 -30.41 -17.97
N ILE A 74 12.79 -29.65 -17.11
CA ILE A 74 14.24 -29.67 -16.97
C ILE A 74 14.57 -29.98 -15.53
N SER A 75 15.31 -31.06 -15.30
CA SER A 75 15.82 -31.38 -13.95
C SER A 75 17.33 -31.24 -13.96
N VAL A 76 17.86 -30.41 -13.07
CA VAL A 76 19.30 -30.19 -12.88
C VAL A 76 19.69 -30.53 -11.45
N ALA A 77 20.87 -31.09 -11.25
CA ALA A 77 21.37 -31.44 -9.92
C ALA A 77 22.81 -30.97 -9.69
N SER A 78 23.18 -30.85 -8.41
CA SER A 78 24.49 -30.36 -7.96
C SER A 78 25.67 -31.25 -8.36
N ASN A 79 25.41 -32.50 -8.75
CA ASN A 79 26.40 -33.42 -9.30
C ASN A 79 26.62 -33.26 -10.81
N GLY A 80 25.93 -32.31 -11.44
CA GLY A 80 25.98 -32.07 -12.88
C GLY A 80 25.08 -32.99 -13.71
N TYR A 81 24.14 -33.69 -13.08
CA TYR A 81 23.07 -34.36 -13.81
C TYR A 81 22.11 -33.34 -14.41
N ILE A 82 21.74 -33.55 -15.68
CA ILE A 82 20.69 -32.81 -16.37
C ILE A 82 19.82 -33.75 -17.18
N SER A 83 18.50 -33.54 -17.12
CA SER A 83 17.54 -34.16 -18.03
C SER A 83 16.59 -33.12 -18.58
N VAL A 84 16.26 -33.25 -19.86
CA VAL A 84 15.26 -32.44 -20.56
C VAL A 84 14.23 -33.40 -21.17
N TYR A 85 12.98 -33.23 -20.81
CA TYR A 85 11.86 -34.06 -21.28
C TYR A 85 10.66 -33.20 -21.65
N GLY A 86 9.72 -33.74 -22.42
CA GLY A 86 8.55 -33.01 -22.92
C GLY A 86 8.68 -32.66 -24.40
N GLY A 87 8.12 -31.53 -24.81
CA GLY A 87 8.16 -31.13 -26.22
C GLY A 87 6.97 -31.62 -27.07
N ASN A 88 6.12 -32.48 -26.53
CA ASN A 88 5.04 -33.17 -27.25
C ASN A 88 3.64 -32.94 -26.64
N GLY A 89 3.51 -31.95 -25.75
CA GLY A 89 2.24 -31.63 -25.09
C GLY A 89 1.86 -32.55 -23.92
N MET A 90 2.69 -33.52 -23.53
CA MET A 90 2.44 -34.37 -22.35
C MET A 90 2.59 -33.63 -21.02
N LEU A 91 3.35 -32.53 -21.01
CA LEU A 91 3.51 -31.71 -19.81
C LEU A 91 2.39 -30.68 -19.74
N ALA A 92 1.76 -30.62 -18.57
CA ALA A 92 0.80 -29.58 -18.26
C ALA A 92 1.45 -28.19 -18.46
N PRO A 93 0.67 -27.19 -18.91
CA PRO A 93 1.17 -25.83 -19.05
C PRO A 93 1.71 -25.29 -17.73
N VAL A 94 2.53 -24.24 -17.81
CA VAL A 94 3.02 -23.53 -16.63
C VAL A 94 1.80 -22.96 -15.89
N LYS A 95 1.64 -23.31 -14.61
CA LYS A 95 0.52 -22.87 -13.79
C LYS A 95 1.01 -22.19 -12.53
N ARG A 96 0.41 -21.06 -12.15
CA ARG A 96 0.84 -20.31 -10.95
C ARG A 96 0.75 -21.10 -9.65
N GLU A 97 -0.16 -22.07 -9.55
CA GLU A 97 -0.32 -22.92 -8.37
C GLU A 97 0.92 -23.77 -8.07
N ASP A 98 1.74 -24.04 -9.09
CA ASP A 98 2.88 -24.95 -8.99
C ASP A 98 4.19 -24.26 -8.52
N GLY A 99 4.23 -22.93 -8.39
CA GLY A 99 5.45 -22.19 -8.03
C GLY A 99 5.62 -20.86 -8.76
N ARG A 100 6.75 -20.18 -8.51
CA ARG A 100 7.06 -18.86 -9.07
C ARG A 100 7.33 -18.92 -10.57
N ILE A 101 6.69 -18.02 -11.32
CA ILE A 101 6.81 -17.92 -12.79
C ILE A 101 7.61 -16.67 -13.15
N TYR A 102 8.57 -16.84 -14.05
CA TYR A 102 9.35 -15.78 -14.67
C TYR A 102 8.96 -15.71 -16.14
N ALA A 103 8.27 -14.64 -16.54
CA ALA A 103 7.81 -14.42 -17.90
C ALA A 103 8.69 -13.37 -18.60
N PHE A 104 8.92 -13.54 -19.90
CA PHE A 104 9.81 -12.70 -20.69
C PHE A 104 9.07 -12.04 -21.84
N LYS A 105 9.33 -10.75 -22.06
CA LYS A 105 8.84 -10.02 -23.24
C LYS A 105 9.58 -10.45 -24.50
N ALA A 106 9.09 -9.99 -25.66
CA ALA A 106 9.71 -10.22 -26.97
C ALA A 106 11.11 -9.56 -27.15
N ASP A 107 11.54 -8.68 -26.26
CA ASP A 107 12.90 -8.09 -26.25
C ASP A 107 13.89 -8.85 -25.36
N GLY A 108 13.40 -9.70 -24.46
CA GLY A 108 14.19 -10.58 -23.59
C GLY A 108 14.25 -10.07 -22.17
N SER A 109 13.66 -8.91 -21.90
CA SER A 109 13.50 -8.37 -20.57
C SER A 109 12.47 -9.19 -19.78
N LEU A 110 12.72 -9.34 -18.48
CA LEU A 110 11.75 -9.89 -17.55
C LEU A 110 10.49 -9.02 -17.55
N GLU A 111 9.34 -9.63 -17.78
CA GLU A 111 8.07 -8.97 -17.59
C GLU A 111 7.91 -8.73 -16.07
N PRO A 112 7.76 -7.48 -15.61
CA PRO A 112 7.63 -7.20 -14.19
C PRO A 112 6.47 -8.03 -13.64
N GLU A 113 6.69 -8.69 -12.51
CA GLU A 113 5.72 -9.57 -11.85
C GLU A 113 4.47 -8.75 -11.51
N VAL A 114 3.54 -8.64 -12.48
CA VAL A 114 2.26 -7.97 -12.29
C VAL A 114 1.49 -8.88 -11.35
N THR A 115 1.43 -8.48 -10.08
CA THR A 115 0.70 -9.20 -9.04
C THR A 115 -0.68 -9.60 -9.58
N PRO A 116 -1.16 -10.82 -9.30
CA PRO A 116 -2.43 -11.33 -9.82
C PRO A 116 -3.60 -10.38 -9.53
N ALA A 117 -3.56 -9.65 -8.41
CA ALA A 117 -4.51 -8.58 -8.13
C ALA A 117 -4.53 -7.52 -9.25
N LEU A 118 -3.38 -6.97 -9.63
CA LEU A 118 -3.30 -5.90 -10.62
C LEU A 118 -3.69 -6.37 -12.03
N ARG A 119 -3.32 -7.60 -12.43
CA ARG A 119 -3.75 -8.18 -13.72
C ARG A 119 -5.26 -8.48 -13.73
N HIS A 120 -5.81 -9.00 -12.63
CA HIS A 120 -7.26 -9.22 -12.51
C HIS A 120 -8.06 -7.91 -12.51
N TYR A 121 -7.52 -6.84 -11.91
CA TYR A 121 -8.10 -5.49 -11.97
C TYR A 121 -7.99 -4.86 -13.37
N LEU A 122 -6.89 -5.10 -14.08
CA LEU A 122 -6.68 -4.62 -15.44
C LEU A 122 -7.62 -5.33 -16.43
N ASP A 123 -7.70 -6.66 -16.36
CA ASP A 123 -8.57 -7.45 -17.24
C ASP A 123 -10.05 -7.18 -16.95
N GLN A 124 -10.46 -7.08 -15.68
CA GLN A 124 -11.83 -6.66 -15.33
C GLN A 124 -12.12 -5.19 -15.70
N GLY A 125 -11.12 -4.31 -15.63
CA GLY A 125 -11.24 -2.92 -16.06
C GLY A 125 -11.41 -2.81 -17.58
N LEU A 126 -10.67 -3.60 -18.34
CA LEU A 126 -10.72 -3.64 -19.81
C LEU A 126 -11.96 -4.36 -20.34
N GLU A 127 -12.43 -5.44 -19.72
CA GLU A 127 -13.70 -6.10 -20.08
C GLU A 127 -14.90 -5.19 -19.83
N LYS A 128 -14.94 -4.48 -18.69
CA LYS A 128 -16.02 -3.53 -18.38
C LYS A 128 -16.03 -2.28 -19.25
N VAL A 129 -14.90 -1.92 -19.85
CA VAL A 129 -14.81 -0.82 -20.82
C VAL A 129 -15.17 -1.30 -22.23
N ARG A 130 -15.03 -2.59 -22.52
CA ARG A 130 -15.25 -3.17 -23.85
C ARG A 130 -16.66 -3.72 -24.05
N MET A 131 -17.37 -4.10 -22.99
CA MET A 131 -18.81 -4.36 -23.07
C MET A 131 -19.58 -3.04 -22.95
N GLY A 132 -20.03 -2.52 -24.09
CA GLY A 132 -20.92 -1.37 -24.18
C GLY A 132 -22.26 -1.68 -23.54
N ASP A 133 -22.38 -1.38 -22.24
CA ASP A 133 -23.62 -1.43 -21.50
C ASP A 133 -24.00 0.01 -21.14
N ASP A 134 -25.09 0.51 -21.73
CA ASP A 134 -25.59 1.89 -21.63
C ASP A 134 -25.86 2.32 -20.16
N ASN A 135 -25.86 1.38 -19.22
CA ASN A 135 -25.93 1.66 -17.79
C ASN A 135 -24.62 2.18 -17.18
N ASN A 136 -23.47 1.93 -17.80
CA ASN A 136 -22.16 2.31 -17.24
C ASN A 136 -21.94 3.83 -17.27
N THR A 137 -22.42 4.53 -18.29
CA THR A 137 -22.40 6.01 -18.36
C THR A 137 -23.25 6.65 -17.27
N PHE A 138 -24.40 6.06 -16.93
CA PHE A 138 -25.23 6.54 -15.82
C PHE A 138 -24.50 6.41 -14.47
N TYR A 139 -23.95 5.23 -14.16
CA TYR A 139 -23.21 5.04 -12.90
C TYR A 139 -21.96 5.93 -12.80
N MET A 140 -21.22 6.10 -13.90
CA MET A 140 -20.06 7.01 -13.93
C MET A 140 -20.48 8.47 -13.72
N SER A 141 -21.60 8.92 -14.31
CA SER A 141 -22.12 10.28 -14.11
C SER A 141 -22.56 10.54 -12.67
N VAL A 142 -23.18 9.53 -12.02
CA VAL A 142 -23.57 9.60 -10.61
C VAL A 142 -22.34 9.64 -9.71
N ALA A 143 -21.33 8.80 -9.98
CA ALA A 143 -20.09 8.77 -9.20
C ALA A 143 -19.33 10.09 -9.27
N ILE A 144 -19.22 10.69 -10.47
CA ILE A 144 -18.59 12.00 -10.67
C ILE A 144 -19.37 13.10 -9.93
N SER A 145 -20.71 13.03 -9.96
CA SER A 145 -21.57 14.00 -9.27
C SER A 145 -21.40 13.95 -7.75
N ILE A 146 -21.31 12.75 -7.17
CA ILE A 146 -21.05 12.56 -5.73
C ILE A 146 -19.68 13.11 -5.36
N LEU A 147 -18.63 12.80 -6.14
CA LEU A 147 -17.28 13.32 -5.89
C LEU A 147 -17.25 14.85 -5.98
N GLY A 148 -17.94 15.44 -6.97
CA GLY A 148 -18.10 16.89 -7.09
C GLY A 148 -18.78 17.51 -5.88
N PHE A 149 -19.86 16.88 -5.38
CA PHE A 149 -20.57 17.36 -4.20
C PHE A 149 -19.68 17.33 -2.94
N VAL A 150 -18.92 16.25 -2.73
CA VAL A 150 -17.98 16.13 -1.60
C VAL A 150 -16.85 17.17 -1.71
N ALA A 151 -16.33 17.42 -2.91
CA ALA A 151 -15.31 18.45 -3.15
C ALA A 151 -15.86 19.86 -2.89
N LEU A 152 -17.10 20.15 -3.29
CA LEU A 152 -17.76 21.43 -3.01
C LEU A 152 -18.06 21.61 -1.52
N ALA A 153 -18.57 20.58 -0.85
CA ALA A 153 -18.86 20.62 0.59
C ALA A 153 -17.58 20.84 1.42
N SER A 154 -16.50 20.14 1.08
CA SER A 154 -15.20 20.32 1.74
C SER A 154 -14.60 21.70 1.48
N SER A 155 -14.67 22.20 0.25
CA SER A 155 -14.27 23.57 -0.11
C SER A 155 -15.08 24.63 0.64
N PHE A 156 -16.40 24.43 0.75
CA PHE A 156 -17.28 25.32 1.50
C PHE A 156 -16.97 25.33 3.00
N MET A 157 -16.76 24.14 3.60
CA MET A 157 -16.33 24.04 5.00
C MET A 157 -14.96 24.70 5.21
N TRP A 158 -14.03 24.56 4.27
CA TRP A 158 -12.72 25.20 4.33
C TRP A 158 -12.83 26.73 4.28
N ILE A 159 -13.60 27.28 3.34
CA ILE A 159 -13.84 28.72 3.21
C ILE A 159 -14.51 29.27 4.48
N ARG A 160 -15.52 28.56 5.00
CA ARG A 160 -16.20 28.95 6.25
C ARG A 160 -15.23 28.93 7.44
N SER A 161 -14.37 27.92 7.53
CA SER A 161 -13.33 27.83 8.56
C SER A 161 -12.32 28.96 8.46
N TRP A 162 -11.86 29.28 7.24
CA TRP A 162 -10.94 30.38 6.99
C TRP A 162 -11.56 31.73 7.37
N ARG A 163 -12.81 31.99 6.97
CA ARG A 163 -13.51 33.23 7.37
C ARG A 163 -13.65 33.36 8.89
N ARG A 164 -13.84 32.25 9.62
CA ARG A 164 -13.84 32.26 11.10
C ARG A 164 -12.45 32.48 11.69
N MET A 165 -11.39 32.00 11.03
CA MET A 165 -10.01 32.23 11.45
C MET A 165 -9.54 33.67 11.21
N SER A 166 -10.03 34.36 10.16
CA SER A 166 -9.69 35.78 9.96
C SER A 166 -10.35 36.67 11.03
N GLN A 167 -11.57 36.36 11.45
CA GLN A 167 -12.22 37.03 12.58
C GLN A 167 -11.56 36.68 13.93
N ALA A 168 -10.91 35.52 14.05
CA ALA A 168 -10.21 35.11 15.26
C ALA A 168 -8.95 35.95 15.57
N LYS A 169 -8.32 36.56 14.56
CA LYS A 169 -7.14 37.40 14.76
C LYS A 169 -7.45 38.72 15.48
N ALA A 170 -8.71 39.15 15.52
CA ALA A 170 -9.13 40.36 16.22
C ALA A 170 -9.37 40.14 17.74
N TYR A 171 -9.34 38.88 18.22
CA TYR A 171 -9.78 38.52 19.57
C TYR A 171 -8.74 37.67 20.33
N ASN A 172 -7.47 38.07 20.25
CA ASN A 172 -6.36 37.44 20.96
C ASN A 172 -5.94 38.25 22.20
N SER A 173 -6.90 38.77 22.97
CA SER A 173 -6.63 39.16 24.36
C SER A 173 -6.48 37.88 25.17
N THR A 174 -5.23 37.52 25.45
CA THR A 174 -4.95 36.35 26.30
C THR A 174 -5.31 36.73 27.74
N ILE A 175 -6.24 36.01 28.37
CA ILE A 175 -6.61 36.27 29.77
C ILE A 175 -5.34 36.16 30.65
N PRO A 176 -5.02 37.18 31.46
CA PRO A 176 -3.88 37.18 32.40
C PRO A 176 -3.87 35.95 33.30
N SER A 177 -2.68 35.47 33.69
CA SER A 177 -2.60 34.29 34.56
C SER A 177 -3.32 34.50 35.90
N ALA A 178 -3.18 35.67 36.52
CA ALA A 178 -3.78 35.95 37.83
C ALA A 178 -5.29 35.66 37.89
N ILE A 179 -6.03 36.05 36.85
CA ILE A 179 -7.47 35.82 36.76
C ILE A 179 -7.79 34.32 36.66
N LYS A 180 -6.92 33.52 36.03
CA LYS A 180 -7.12 32.06 35.94
C LYS A 180 -6.85 31.35 37.26
N ASP A 181 -6.09 31.97 38.15
CA ASP A 181 -5.77 31.45 39.47
C ASP A 181 -6.97 31.67 40.40
N GLU A 182 -7.51 32.90 40.39
CA GLU A 182 -8.75 33.28 41.09
C GLU A 182 -9.94 32.40 40.66
N LEU A 183 -10.16 32.26 39.35
CA LEU A 183 -11.21 31.37 38.83
C LEU A 183 -11.00 29.90 39.17
N LEU A 184 -9.77 29.47 39.46
CA LEU A 184 -9.52 28.09 39.87
C LEU A 184 -9.84 27.88 41.35
N GLU A 185 -9.60 28.89 42.20
CA GLU A 185 -9.96 28.86 43.62
C GLU A 185 -11.47 28.78 43.83
N GLU A 186 -12.26 29.48 43.01
CA GLU A 186 -13.73 29.45 43.06
C GLU A 186 -14.35 28.20 42.40
N SER A 187 -13.53 27.37 41.73
CA SER A 187 -14.02 26.25 40.94
C SER A 187 -14.08 24.92 41.70
N THR A 188 -15.06 24.09 41.35
CA THR A 188 -15.22 22.73 41.91
C THR A 188 -14.57 21.69 41.00
N MET A 189 -13.86 20.73 41.57
CA MET A 189 -13.22 19.67 40.79
C MET A 189 -14.26 18.60 40.39
N ILE A 190 -14.53 18.47 39.08
CA ILE A 190 -15.44 17.43 38.56
C ILE A 190 -14.68 16.15 38.21
N ARG A 191 -13.45 16.29 37.71
CA ARG A 191 -12.61 15.17 37.27
C ARG A 191 -11.15 15.51 37.51
N GLU A 192 -10.29 14.49 37.54
CA GLU A 192 -8.84 14.68 37.74
C GLU A 192 -8.27 15.79 36.84
N LYS A 193 -7.91 16.93 37.47
CA LYS A 193 -7.36 18.14 36.83
C LYS A 193 -8.31 18.85 35.85
N ILE A 194 -9.62 18.67 36.02
CA ILE A 194 -10.69 19.41 35.32
C ILE A 194 -11.65 19.96 36.35
N PHE A 195 -11.76 21.29 36.38
CA PHE A 195 -12.58 22.04 37.31
C PHE A 195 -13.74 22.71 36.57
N LYS A 196 -14.88 22.90 37.24
CA LYS A 196 -16.02 23.66 36.75
C LYS A 196 -16.25 24.85 37.66
N HIS A 197 -16.25 26.02 37.06
CA HIS A 197 -16.59 27.27 37.70
C HIS A 197 -18.12 27.43 37.79
N PRO A 198 -18.68 28.11 38.82
CA PRO A 198 -20.11 28.41 38.90
C PRO A 198 -20.66 29.13 37.65
N THR A 199 -19.83 29.91 36.95
CA THR A 199 -20.19 30.55 35.67
C THR A 199 -20.31 29.58 34.47
N GLY A 200 -20.28 28.27 34.70
CA GLY A 200 -20.39 27.26 33.64
C GLY A 200 -19.11 27.01 32.84
N ILE A 201 -18.00 27.68 33.19
CA ILE A 201 -16.71 27.53 32.51
C ILE A 201 -15.97 26.29 33.01
N TYR A 202 -15.34 25.55 32.09
CA TYR A 202 -14.49 24.42 32.40
C TYR A 202 -13.01 24.81 32.34
N ILE A 203 -12.29 24.56 33.43
CA ILE A 203 -10.85 24.84 33.57
C ILE A 203 -10.09 23.52 33.53
N ALA A 204 -9.27 23.30 32.51
CA ALA A 204 -8.41 22.12 32.45
C ALA A 204 -6.96 22.48 32.82
N GLN A 205 -6.39 21.75 33.77
CA GLN A 205 -4.99 21.89 34.18
C GLN A 205 -4.13 20.82 33.49
N GLY A 206 -3.25 21.27 32.58
CA GLY A 206 -2.33 20.40 31.84
C GLY A 206 -1.19 19.85 32.70
N ARG A 207 -0.41 18.91 32.13
CA ARG A 207 0.70 18.23 32.84
C ARG A 207 1.76 19.17 33.41
N ARG A 208 2.00 20.31 32.78
CA ARG A 208 2.97 21.34 33.22
C ARG A 208 2.33 22.47 34.05
N GLY A 209 1.16 22.24 34.64
CA GLY A 209 0.43 23.25 35.43
C GLY A 209 -0.25 24.35 34.60
N LYS A 210 -0.16 24.32 33.26
CA LYS A 210 -0.84 25.30 32.40
C LYS A 210 -2.36 25.12 32.48
N ARG A 211 -3.07 26.22 32.74
CA ARG A 211 -4.53 26.29 32.88
C ARG A 211 -5.15 26.85 31.60
N ARG A 212 -6.19 26.20 31.08
CA ARG A 212 -6.96 26.67 29.92
C ARG A 212 -8.46 26.62 30.19
N LEU A 213 -9.15 27.63 29.70
CA LEU A 213 -10.59 27.86 29.87
C LEU A 213 -11.36 27.39 28.63
N PHE A 214 -12.46 26.66 28.83
CA PHE A 214 -13.31 26.09 27.78
C PHE A 214 -14.80 26.25 28.12
N HIS A 215 -15.66 26.44 27.10
CA HIS A 215 -17.11 26.59 27.28
C HIS A 215 -17.80 25.26 27.59
N SER A 216 -17.19 24.14 27.22
CA SER A 216 -17.79 22.82 27.38
C SER A 216 -16.80 21.81 27.92
N PHE A 217 -17.34 20.76 28.54
CA PHE A 217 -16.55 19.70 29.15
C PHE A 217 -15.71 18.91 28.15
N LEU A 218 -16.25 18.65 26.95
CA LEU A 218 -15.61 17.81 25.92
C LEU A 218 -14.22 18.34 25.48
N PRO A 219 -14.04 19.61 25.07
CA PRO A 219 -12.72 20.14 24.73
C PRO A 219 -11.77 20.21 25.93
N ALA A 220 -12.27 20.47 27.14
CA ALA A 220 -11.47 20.43 28.37
C ALA A 220 -10.89 19.02 28.62
N TRP A 221 -11.73 18.00 28.45
CA TRP A 221 -11.33 16.60 28.56
C TRP A 221 -10.34 16.17 27.48
N LEU A 222 -10.58 16.54 26.21
CA LEU A 222 -9.68 16.26 25.10
C LEU A 222 -8.31 16.95 25.29
N TYR A 223 -8.30 18.19 25.78
CA TYR A 223 -7.06 18.90 26.12
C TYR A 223 -6.27 18.14 27.19
N LYS A 224 -6.92 17.69 28.28
CA LYS A 224 -6.25 16.93 29.35
C LYS A 224 -5.70 15.59 28.86
N LYS A 225 -6.46 14.86 28.04
CA LYS A 225 -6.11 13.51 27.60
C LYS A 225 -5.04 13.50 26.51
N PHE A 226 -5.16 14.37 25.51
CA PHE A 226 -4.35 14.34 24.30
C PHE A 226 -3.44 15.56 24.10
N SER A 227 -3.51 16.56 24.98
CA SER A 227 -2.77 17.83 24.83
C SER A 227 -3.05 18.59 23.52
N ILE A 228 -4.19 18.30 22.87
CA ILE A 228 -4.63 18.96 21.63
C ILE A 228 -5.01 20.39 21.97
N LYS A 229 -4.33 21.37 21.37
CA LYS A 229 -4.60 22.80 21.60
C LYS A 229 -5.90 23.20 20.92
N PHE A 230 -7.01 23.19 21.65
CA PHE A 230 -8.23 23.85 21.23
C PHE A 230 -8.16 25.36 21.49
N ARG A 231 -9.02 26.11 20.79
CA ARG A 231 -9.16 27.55 20.97
C ARG A 231 -9.62 27.83 22.41
N GLU A 232 -8.79 28.51 23.17
CA GLU A 232 -9.07 28.92 24.55
C GLU A 232 -10.11 30.05 24.55
N MET A 233 -10.90 30.17 25.61
CA MET A 233 -11.72 31.37 25.81
C MET A 233 -10.82 32.60 25.86
N ALA A 234 -11.09 33.58 24.98
CA ALA A 234 -10.44 34.88 25.00
C ALA A 234 -11.21 35.91 25.86
N ASN A 235 -12.49 35.63 26.13
CA ASN A 235 -13.37 36.43 26.98
C ASN A 235 -14.03 35.55 28.03
N LEU A 236 -14.13 36.06 29.25
CA LEU A 236 -15.06 35.54 30.23
C LEU A 236 -16.47 36.00 29.81
N PRO A 237 -17.49 35.12 29.77
CA PRO A 237 -18.87 35.57 29.67
C PRO A 237 -19.13 36.57 30.79
N ARG A 238 -19.82 37.69 30.47
CA ARG A 238 -20.29 38.57 31.54
C ARG A 238 -21.28 37.77 32.38
N PRO A 239 -21.33 37.98 33.71
CA PRO A 239 -22.30 37.30 34.56
C PRO A 239 -23.75 37.42 34.03
N ASP A 240 -24.06 38.51 33.34
CA ASP A 240 -25.37 38.79 32.73
C ASP A 240 -25.72 37.88 31.53
N ASP A 241 -24.76 37.18 30.91
CA ASP A 241 -24.99 36.36 29.71
C ASP A 241 -25.39 34.90 30.04
N LEU A 242 -25.46 34.52 31.32
CA LEU A 242 -25.64 33.12 31.77
C LEU A 242 -27.02 32.81 32.35
N GLU A 243 -27.96 33.77 32.35
CA GLU A 243 -29.31 33.59 32.90
C GLU A 243 -30.33 32.95 31.93
N GLU A 244 -29.98 32.60 30.68
CA GLU A 244 -30.98 32.27 29.65
C GLU A 244 -31.04 30.82 29.13
N GLU A 245 -30.29 29.86 29.68
CA GLU A 245 -30.42 28.45 29.27
C GLU A 245 -30.74 27.51 30.46
N ASP A 246 -31.93 27.70 31.04
CA ASP A 246 -32.68 26.63 31.71
C ASP A 246 -34.02 26.47 30.98
N TYR A 247 -34.09 25.52 30.02
CA TYR A 247 -35.21 24.60 29.74
C TYR A 247 -34.84 23.62 28.60
#